data_AF-L8PLY2-F1
#
_entry.id   AF-L8PLY2-F1
#
_cell.length_a   1.000
_cell.length_b   1.000
_cell.length_c   1.000
_cell.angle_alpha   90.00
_cell.angle_beta   90.00
_cell.angle_gamma   90.00
#
_symmetry.space_group_name_H-M   'P 1'
#
loop_
_entity.id
_entity.type
_entity.pdbx_description
1 polymer ?
#
loop_
_entity_poly.entity_id
_entity_poly.type
_entity_poly.pdbx_seq_one_letter_code
_entity_poly.pdbx_strand_id
1 'polypeptide(L)'
;MREATSVAGHAVPAAVADPAAETGDPELPPTAERLWEATAAGKTCLTGGVGARHEGEAFGEPYELPPDRAYAETCAAIASIQWSWRMALLTGEATYSDLVERTLHNGFLSGVGLDGDSAARPT
;
A
#
# COMPACT_ATOMS: atom_id res chain seq x y z
N MET A 1 2.39 -5.64 16.32
CA MET A 1 2.85 -4.54 15.45
C MET A 1 4.36 -4.33 15.54
N ARG A 2 4.94 -4.08 16.72
CA ARG A 2 6.40 -3.83 16.88
C ARG A 2 7.30 -4.97 16.39
N GLU A 3 6.88 -6.22 16.59
CA GLU A 3 7.61 -7.42 16.11
C GLU A 3 7.24 -7.87 14.69
N ALA A 4 6.32 -7.18 14.01
CA ALA A 4 5.87 -7.62 12.69
C ALA A 4 6.99 -7.42 11.65
N THR A 5 7.19 -8.45 10.82
CA THR A 5 8.17 -8.47 9.72
C THR A 5 7.49 -8.44 8.35
N SER A 6 6.17 -8.64 8.28
CA SER A 6 5.37 -8.50 7.07
C SER A 6 3.94 -8.08 7.39
N VAL A 7 3.26 -7.47 6.41
CA VAL A 7 1.83 -7.13 6.50
C VAL A 7 1.02 -8.33 6.01
N ALA A 8 0.00 -8.74 6.78
CA ALA A 8 -0.90 -9.85 6.46
C ALA A 8 -2.34 -9.48 6.80
N GLY A 9 -3.31 -10.15 6.17
CA GLY A 9 -4.74 -9.83 6.32
C GLY A 9 -5.21 -8.78 5.32
N HIS A 10 -6.33 -8.12 5.62
CA HIS A 10 -7.01 -7.17 4.73
C HIS A 10 -6.04 -6.09 4.20
N ALA A 11 -6.01 -5.94 2.88
CA ALA A 11 -5.08 -5.12 2.10
C ALA A 11 -5.38 -3.62 2.20
N VAL A 12 -6.43 -3.24 2.93
CA VAL A 12 -6.56 -1.92 3.55
C VAL A 12 -5.94 -1.99 4.96
N PRO A 13 -4.61 -1.93 5.12
CA PRO A 13 -4.03 -1.70 6.42
C PRO A 13 -4.39 -0.26 6.79
N ALA A 14 -5.28 -0.12 7.77
CA ALA A 14 -5.49 1.12 8.49
C ALA A 14 -4.12 1.68 8.92
N ALA A 15 -3.71 2.78 8.27
CA ALA A 15 -2.92 3.85 8.85
C ALA A 15 -1.78 3.43 9.82
N VAL A 16 -0.83 2.60 9.39
CA VAL A 16 0.38 2.31 10.21
C VAL A 16 1.23 3.57 10.41
N ALA A 17 1.07 4.58 9.54
CA ALA A 17 1.83 5.82 9.58
C ALA A 17 1.24 6.94 10.46
N ASP A 18 -0.06 6.95 10.76
CA ASP A 18 -0.63 8.02 11.61
C ASP A 18 -0.12 7.97 13.06
N PRO A 19 -0.02 6.80 13.73
CA PRO A 19 0.52 6.75 15.08
C PRO A 19 1.98 7.20 15.16
N ALA A 20 2.79 6.93 14.13
CA ALA A 20 4.21 7.28 14.12
C ALA A 20 4.43 8.80 14.01
N ALA A 21 3.62 9.49 13.21
CA ALA A 21 3.72 10.94 13.04
C ALA A 21 3.17 11.72 14.27
N GLU A 22 2.14 11.20 14.95
CA GLU A 22 1.48 11.91 16.05
C GLU A 22 2.09 11.61 17.44
N THR A 23 2.68 10.43 17.65
CA THR A 23 3.07 9.97 19.00
C THR A 23 4.51 10.35 19.37
N GLY A 24 5.37 10.67 18.39
CA GLY A 24 6.80 10.95 18.65
C GLY A 24 7.57 9.77 19.26
N ASP A 25 7.04 8.55 19.14
CA ASP A 25 7.66 7.32 19.65
C ASP A 25 8.82 6.92 18.71
N PRO A 26 10.08 6.87 19.21
CA PRO A 26 11.25 6.61 18.38
C PRO A 26 11.32 5.17 17.83
N GLU A 27 10.52 4.23 18.34
CA GLU A 27 10.50 2.82 17.90
C GLU A 27 9.50 2.56 16.76
N LEU A 28 8.59 3.50 16.50
CA LEU A 28 7.59 3.37 15.42
C LEU A 28 8.19 3.55 14.01
N PRO A 29 9.11 4.52 13.76
CA PRO A 29 9.69 4.72 12.43
C PRO A 29 10.41 3.48 11.88
N PRO A 30 11.33 2.81 12.61
CA PRO A 30 12.04 1.63 12.07
C PRO A 30 11.11 0.44 11.76
N THR A 31 10.02 0.31 12.52
CA THR A 31 9.00 -0.71 12.25
C THR A 31 8.17 -0.37 11.02
N ALA A 32 7.78 0.89 10.86
CA ALA A 32 7.04 1.36 9.69
C ALA A 32 7.88 1.24 8.41
N GLU A 33 9.17 1.60 8.46
CA GLU A 33 10.12 1.43 7.35
C GLU A 33 10.21 -0.04 6.92
N ARG A 34 10.50 -0.94 7.86
CA ARG A 34 10.62 -2.38 7.59
C ARG A 34 9.34 -2.97 6.97
N LEU A 35 8.17 -2.61 7.50
CA LEU A 35 6.90 -3.08 6.96
C LEU A 35 6.60 -2.50 5.58
N TRP A 36 6.98 -1.22 5.36
CA TRP A 36 6.84 -0.58 4.07
C TRP A 36 7.72 -1.28 3.03
N GLU A 37 9.00 -1.51 3.34
CA GLU A 37 9.94 -2.20 2.46
C GLU A 37 9.47 -3.60 2.09
N ALA A 38 9.03 -4.39 3.09
CA ALA A 38 8.50 -5.74 2.85
C ALA A 38 7.27 -5.72 1.92
N THR A 39 6.43 -4.69 2.04
CA THR A 39 5.25 -4.51 1.19
C THR A 39 5.63 -4.07 -0.22
N ALA A 40 6.48 -3.05 -0.34
CA ALA A 40 6.94 -2.48 -1.59
C ALA A 40 7.71 -3.48 -2.45
N ALA A 41 8.60 -4.27 -1.82
CA ALA A 41 9.44 -5.25 -2.51
C ALA A 41 8.73 -6.57 -2.81
N GLY A 42 7.86 -7.03 -1.91
CA GLY A 42 7.33 -8.40 -1.96
C GLY A 42 5.84 -8.52 -2.24
N LYS A 43 5.03 -7.48 -1.98
CA LYS A 43 3.55 -7.60 -2.00
C LYS A 43 2.84 -6.52 -2.81
N THR A 44 3.60 -5.79 -3.65
CA THR A 44 3.07 -4.74 -4.52
C THR A 44 3.19 -5.19 -5.97
N CYS A 45 2.07 -5.14 -6.70
CA CYS A 45 2.04 -5.39 -8.14
C CYS A 45 2.87 -4.33 -8.89
N LEU A 46 3.25 -4.62 -10.14
CA LEU A 46 3.99 -3.68 -10.99
C LEU A 46 3.27 -2.33 -11.16
N THR A 47 1.93 -2.32 -11.08
CA THR A 47 1.08 -1.12 -11.16
C THR A 47 0.98 -0.35 -9.84
N GLY A 48 1.63 -0.78 -8.77
CA GLY A 48 1.47 -0.19 -7.43
C GLY A 48 0.24 -0.70 -6.66
N GLY A 49 -0.59 -1.55 -7.26
CA GLY A 49 -1.71 -2.20 -6.56
C GLY A 49 -1.26 -3.20 -5.50
N VAL A 50 -2.02 -3.32 -4.41
CA VAL A 50 -1.77 -4.28 -3.32
C VAL A 50 -3.03 -5.07 -3.02
N GLY A 51 -2.89 -6.31 -2.56
CA GLY A 51 -4.00 -7.24 -2.35
C GLY A 51 -4.01 -8.33 -3.42
N ALA A 52 -3.41 -9.47 -3.09
CA ALA A 52 -3.21 -10.59 -4.00
C ALA A 52 -4.43 -11.52 -4.10
N ARG A 53 -5.27 -11.50 -3.05
CA ARG A 53 -6.40 -12.41 -2.90
C ARG A 53 -7.70 -11.63 -2.83
N HIS A 54 -8.68 -12.07 -3.61
CA HIS A 54 -10.05 -11.56 -3.55
C HIS A 54 -10.71 -11.94 -2.21
N GLU A 55 -10.50 -13.18 -1.75
CA GLU A 55 -10.99 -13.64 -0.46
C GLU A 55 -10.36 -12.84 0.69
N GLY A 56 -11.20 -12.10 1.41
CA GLY A 56 -10.78 -11.20 2.49
C GLY A 56 -10.08 -9.92 2.02
N GLU A 57 -10.02 -9.69 0.71
CA GLU A 57 -9.38 -8.53 0.07
C GLU A 57 -7.99 -8.30 0.66
N ALA A 58 -7.18 -9.36 0.68
CA ALA A 58 -6.06 -9.50 1.59
C ALA A 58 -4.70 -9.54 0.89
N PHE A 59 -3.66 -9.22 1.65
CA PHE A 59 -2.29 -9.54 1.27
C PHE A 59 -2.12 -11.06 1.16
N GLY A 60 -1.44 -11.49 0.09
CA GLY A 60 -0.92 -12.86 -0.03
C GLY A 60 0.41 -13.01 0.69
N GLU A 61 1.05 -14.15 0.45
CA GLU A 61 2.45 -14.38 0.81
C GLU A 61 3.39 -13.47 0.02
N PRO A 62 4.63 -13.24 0.48
CA PRO A 62 5.64 -12.54 -0.32
C PRO A 62 5.75 -13.16 -1.72
N TYR A 63 5.71 -12.30 -2.74
CA TYR A 63 5.75 -12.62 -4.17
C TYR A 63 4.54 -13.40 -4.70
N GLU A 64 3.49 -13.55 -3.90
CA GLU A 64 2.18 -14.02 -4.38
C GLU A 64 1.47 -12.86 -5.09
N LEU A 65 1.75 -12.68 -6.38
CA LEU A 65 1.21 -11.59 -7.19
C LEU A 65 0.60 -12.15 -8.50
N PRO A 66 -0.52 -12.88 -8.43
CA PRO A 66 -1.16 -13.44 -9.62
C PRO A 66 -1.81 -12.32 -10.46
N PRO A 67 -1.38 -12.10 -11.72
CA PRO A 67 -1.88 -10.97 -12.52
C PRO A 67 -3.36 -11.11 -12.91
N ASP A 68 -3.89 -12.33 -12.94
CA ASP A 68 -5.27 -12.66 -13.32
C ASP A 68 -6.26 -12.66 -12.16
N ARG A 69 -5.76 -12.74 -10.91
CA ARG A 69 -6.57 -12.91 -9.70
C ARG A 69 -6.29 -11.85 -8.62
N ALA A 70 -5.35 -10.95 -8.84
CA ALA A 70 -5.08 -9.86 -7.92
C ALA A 70 -6.35 -9.04 -7.72
N TYR A 71 -6.73 -8.82 -6.46
CA TYR A 71 -7.84 -7.94 -6.13
C TYR A 71 -7.44 -6.50 -6.39
N ALA A 72 -6.25 -6.08 -5.92
CA ALA A 72 -5.65 -4.78 -6.24
C ALA A 72 -6.65 -3.59 -6.13
N GLU A 73 -7.37 -3.51 -5.01
CA GLU A 73 -8.45 -2.54 -4.86
C GLU A 73 -7.96 -1.08 -4.83
N THR A 74 -8.78 -0.18 -5.37
CA THR A 74 -8.56 1.27 -5.33
C THR A 74 -8.39 1.81 -3.91
N CYS A 75 -9.13 1.29 -2.92
CA CYS A 75 -8.98 1.68 -1.51
C CYS A 75 -7.60 1.34 -0.95
N ALA A 76 -7.08 0.15 -1.30
CA ALA A 76 -5.76 -0.30 -0.92
C ALA A 76 -4.66 0.54 -1.60
N ALA A 77 -4.87 0.95 -2.85
CA ALA A 77 -4.01 1.91 -3.54
C ALA A 77 -3.97 3.28 -2.83
N ILE A 78 -5.13 3.83 -2.44
CA ILE A 78 -5.23 5.08 -1.67
C ILE A 78 -4.48 4.96 -0.32
N ALA A 79 -4.64 3.85 0.39
CA ALA A 79 -3.94 3.60 1.64
C ALA A 79 -2.41 3.54 1.44
N SER A 80 -1.94 2.88 0.37
CA SER A 80 -0.52 2.81 0.00
C SER A 80 0.07 4.21 -0.30
N ILE A 81 -0.67 5.05 -1.03
CA ILE A 81 -0.28 6.44 -1.31
C ILE A 81 -0.17 7.23 0.00
N GLN A 82 -1.18 7.13 0.86
CA GLN A 82 -1.21 7.86 2.13
C GLN A 82 -0.10 7.45 3.11
N TRP A 83 0.26 6.17 3.14
CA TRP A 83 1.38 5.66 3.94
C TRP A 83 2.71 6.18 3.38
N SER A 84 2.95 5.97 2.09
CA SER A 84 4.20 6.37 1.43
C SER A 84 4.43 7.88 1.52
N TRP A 85 3.38 8.70 1.36
CA TRP A 85 3.46 10.14 1.56
C TRP A 85 3.97 10.53 2.96
N ARG A 86 3.44 9.89 4.01
CA ARG A 86 3.89 10.16 5.39
C ARG A 86 5.34 9.73 5.61
N MET A 87 5.77 8.60 5.04
CA MET A 87 7.16 8.16 5.11
C MET A 87 8.11 9.13 4.39
N ALA A 88 7.70 9.66 3.23
CA ALA A 88 8.46 10.69 2.52
C ALA A 88 8.63 11.96 3.37
N LEU A 89 7.57 12.41 4.06
CA LEU A 89 7.64 13.56 4.96
C LEU A 89 8.53 13.31 6.20
N LEU A 90 8.51 12.09 6.74
CA LEU A 90 9.28 11.73 7.94
C LEU A 90 10.77 11.55 7.65
N THR A 91 11.12 10.98 6.50
CA THR A 91 12.49 10.55 6.17
C THR A 91 13.20 11.44 5.15
N GLY A 92 12.44 12.07 4.24
CA GLY A 92 12.98 12.78 3.08
C GLY A 92 13.46 11.89 1.93
N GLU A 93 13.26 10.57 2.01
CA GLU A 93 13.74 9.62 1.00
C GLU A 93 12.81 9.55 -0.23
N ALA A 94 13.40 9.59 -1.43
CA ALA A 94 12.66 9.64 -2.69
C ALA A 94 11.89 8.35 -3.03
N THR A 95 12.35 7.19 -2.54
CA THR A 95 11.73 5.88 -2.82
C THR A 95 10.24 5.83 -2.44
N TYR A 96 9.87 6.56 -1.39
CA TYR A 96 8.48 6.67 -0.96
C TYR A 96 7.65 7.46 -1.97
N SER A 97 8.20 8.55 -2.52
CA SER A 97 7.55 9.34 -3.57
C SER A 97 7.44 8.58 -4.89
N ASP A 98 8.43 7.74 -5.24
CA ASP A 98 8.37 6.89 -6.43
C ASP A 98 7.18 5.91 -6.36
N LEU A 99 6.93 5.33 -5.17
CA LEU A 99 5.77 4.47 -4.98
C LEU A 99 4.46 5.25 -5.05
N VAL A 100 4.42 6.48 -4.52
CA VAL A 100 3.25 7.37 -4.65
C VAL A 100 2.94 7.63 -6.12
N GLU A 101 3.93 8.02 -6.92
CA GLU A 101 3.76 8.27 -8.36
C GLU A 101 3.23 7.02 -9.07
N ARG A 102 3.89 5.88 -8.87
CA ARG A 102 3.51 4.62 -9.51
C ARG A 102 2.08 4.21 -9.17
N THR A 103 1.70 4.29 -7.90
CA THR A 103 0.36 3.90 -7.44
C THR A 103 -0.71 4.90 -7.89
N LEU A 104 -0.43 6.20 -7.86
CA LEU A 104 -1.35 7.22 -8.37
C LEU A 104 -1.64 7.03 -9.86
N HIS A 105 -0.59 6.96 -10.68
CA HIS A 105 -0.74 6.95 -12.13
C HIS A 105 -1.19 5.62 -12.73
N ASN A 106 -1.15 4.53 -11.95
CA ASN A 106 -1.55 3.21 -12.42
C ASN A 106 -2.66 2.64 -11.53
N GLY A 107 -2.34 2.18 -10.32
CA GLY A 107 -3.27 1.46 -9.45
C GLY A 107 -4.51 2.25 -8.99
N PHE A 108 -4.40 3.57 -8.83
CA PHE A 108 -5.53 4.43 -8.48
C PHE A 108 -6.31 4.89 -9.70
N LEU A 109 -5.66 5.50 -10.70
CA LEU A 109 -6.34 6.05 -11.88
C LEU A 109 -7.08 4.99 -12.69
N SER A 110 -6.65 3.72 -12.71
CA SER A 110 -7.40 2.64 -13.36
C SER A 110 -8.76 2.37 -12.72
N GLY A 111 -8.96 2.81 -11.47
CA GLY A 111 -10.20 2.66 -10.71
C GLY A 111 -11.25 3.72 -11.03
N VAL A 112 -10.93 4.75 -11.81
CA VAL A 112 -11.83 5.89 -12.09
C VAL A 112 -12.14 5.92 -13.58
N GLY A 113 -13.42 6.03 -13.93
CA GLY A 113 -13.86 6.22 -15.30
C GLY A 113 -13.35 7.54 -15.87
N LEU A 114 -13.12 7.58 -17.19
CA LEU A 114 -12.65 8.80 -17.86
C LEU A 114 -13.63 9.97 -17.76
N ASP A 115 -14.90 9.68 -17.51
CA ASP A 115 -15.97 10.64 -17.24
C ASP A 115 -15.93 11.21 -15.81
N GLY A 116 -15.22 10.55 -14.88
CA GLY A 116 -15.12 10.92 -13.48
C GLY A 116 -16.30 10.48 -12.61
N ASP A 117 -17.35 9.92 -13.20
CA ASP A 117 -18.62 9.56 -12.52
C ASP A 117 -18.77 8.05 -12.31
N SER A 118 -17.88 7.24 -12.86
CA SER A 118 -17.86 5.78 -12.69
C SER A 118 -16.60 5.30 -11.96
N ALA A 119 -16.75 4.26 -11.14
CA ALA A 119 -15.65 3.66 -10.40
C ALA A 119 -15.59 2.15 -10.67
N ALA A 120 -14.40 1.65 -10.99
CA ALA A 120 -14.17 0.22 -11.15
C ALA A 120 -13.96 -0.42 -9.77
N ARG A 121 -14.76 -1.45 -9.47
CA ARG A 121 -14.48 -2.38 -8.38
C ARG A 121 -13.98 -3.69 -9.01
N PRO A 122 -12.87 -4.27 -8.52
CA PRO A 122 -12.43 -5.58 -8.95
C PRO A 122 -13.55 -6.61 -8.69
N THR A 123 -13.92 -7.38 -9.72
CA THR A 123 -14.97 -8.41 -9.65
C THR A 123 -14.41 -9.77 -9.35
#